data_AF-A0A9E6PYD8-F1
#
_entry.id   AF-A0A9E6PYD8-F1
#
_cell.length_a   1.000
_cell.length_b   1.000
_cell.length_c   1.000
_cell.angle_alpha   90.00
_cell.angle_beta   90.00
_cell.angle_gamma   90.00
#
_symmetry.space_group_name_H-M   'P 1'
#
loop_
_entity.id
_entity.type
_entity.pdbx_description
1 polymer ?
#
loop_
_entity_poly.entity_id
_entity_poly.type
_entity_poly.pdbx_seq_one_letter_code
_entity_poly.pdbx_strand_id
1 'polypeptide(L)'
;MSSTPFPYKEIFETVESHLVKYGSLNKPEVEIRANLDKFKTYGTRKRTDNEYYLILVFVAFYSGFRAATVTAKTDIIKRHFPDWKTVAAYTEDDVQRILADPEMIAHEGKIRGCLKNARRVQEFVAQHGSFKQYLDNFTASESFENLLLLKESLEAAFVYLGGVTVYHFMTDIGLPVLKPDRVMCRIFKRLGLLENEDQLLKTVLQGRKFAEATGHPIRYIDIVFVAYGQMQSEVFGIPEGICLKTPRCSDCSIKSYCKYEPRYA
;
A
#
# COMPACT_ATOMS: atom_id res chain seq x y z
N MET A 1 5.00 -32.23 -20.12
CA MET A 1 6.24 -31.46 -19.97
C MET A 1 6.26 -30.89 -18.57
N SER A 2 7.19 -31.31 -17.72
CA SER A 2 7.33 -30.76 -16.37
C SER A 2 7.78 -29.30 -16.50
N SER A 3 6.85 -28.35 -16.36
CA SER A 3 7.20 -26.94 -16.28
C SER A 3 7.85 -26.70 -14.92
N THR A 4 9.12 -26.34 -14.90
CA THR A 4 9.81 -25.93 -13.68
C THR A 4 8.95 -24.89 -12.94
N PRO A 5 8.69 -25.06 -11.63
CA PRO A 5 7.90 -24.11 -10.86
C PRO A 5 8.49 -22.70 -10.93
N PHE A 6 7.64 -21.68 -10.88
CA PHE A 6 8.11 -20.30 -10.87
C PHE A 6 8.99 -20.01 -9.63
N PRO A 7 10.20 -19.45 -9.78
CA PRO A 7 11.17 -19.35 -8.69
C PRO A 7 10.92 -18.09 -7.82
N TYR A 8 9.82 -18.10 -7.05
CA TYR A 8 9.39 -16.94 -6.25
C TYR A 8 10.48 -16.42 -5.29
N LYS A 9 11.11 -17.30 -4.52
CA LYS A 9 12.13 -16.92 -3.54
C LYS A 9 13.35 -16.27 -4.18
N GLU A 10 13.91 -16.92 -5.20
CA GLU A 10 15.10 -16.45 -5.92
C GLU A 10 14.86 -15.09 -6.59
N ILE A 11 13.70 -14.89 -7.24
CA ILE A 11 13.35 -13.61 -7.85
C ILE A 11 13.27 -12.51 -6.79
N PHE A 12 12.63 -12.79 -5.65
CA PHE A 12 12.50 -11.81 -4.58
C PHE A 12 13.86 -11.41 -4.00
N GLU A 13 14.69 -12.39 -3.63
CA GLU A 13 16.02 -12.16 -3.07
C GLU A 13 16.92 -11.38 -4.06
N THR A 14 16.79 -11.66 -5.36
CA THR A 14 17.51 -10.94 -6.42
C THR A 14 17.04 -9.49 -6.56
N VAL A 15 15.73 -9.22 -6.43
CA VAL A 15 15.18 -7.86 -6.45
C VAL A 15 15.61 -7.08 -5.20
N GLU A 16 15.51 -7.70 -4.02
CA GLU A 16 15.90 -7.08 -2.74
C GLU A 16 17.39 -6.74 -2.71
N SER A 17 18.25 -7.70 -3.07
CA SER A 17 19.70 -7.51 -3.13
C SER A 17 20.08 -6.38 -4.09
N HIS A 18 19.45 -6.35 -5.27
CA HIS A 18 19.66 -5.27 -6.23
C HIS A 18 19.19 -3.91 -5.71
N LEU A 19 18.00 -3.86 -5.10
CA LEU A 19 17.45 -2.64 -4.50
C LEU A 19 18.42 -2.05 -3.46
N VAL A 20 18.93 -2.88 -2.55
CA VAL A 20 19.89 -2.45 -1.53
C VAL A 20 21.18 -1.97 -2.18
N LYS A 21 21.78 -2.77 -3.06
CA LYS A 21 23.05 -2.42 -3.74
C LYS A 21 22.95 -1.10 -4.53
N TYR A 22 21.88 -0.93 -5.30
CA TYR A 22 21.67 0.26 -6.11
C TYR A 22 21.36 1.49 -5.23
N GLY A 23 20.53 1.32 -4.20
CA GLY A 23 20.27 2.36 -3.21
C GLY A 23 21.52 2.81 -2.46
N SER A 24 22.45 1.87 -2.20
CA SER A 24 23.70 2.13 -1.50
C SER A 24 24.67 3.06 -2.24
N LEU A 25 24.41 3.37 -3.51
CA LEU A 25 25.13 4.41 -4.24
C LEU A 25 24.80 5.83 -3.74
N ASN A 26 23.64 6.02 -3.09
CA ASN A 26 23.13 7.34 -2.67
C ASN A 26 22.80 7.43 -1.18
N LYS A 27 22.79 6.31 -0.44
CA LYS A 27 22.43 6.26 0.99
C LYS A 27 23.16 5.09 1.68
N PRO A 28 23.62 5.21 2.94
CA PRO A 28 24.27 4.10 3.64
C PRO A 28 23.39 2.83 3.67
N GLU A 29 23.99 1.66 3.38
CA GLU A 29 23.30 0.36 3.37
C GLU A 29 22.55 0.09 4.68
N VAL A 30 23.19 0.41 5.82
CA VAL A 30 22.60 0.23 7.15
C VAL A 30 21.29 1.00 7.33
N GLU A 31 21.19 2.21 6.77
CA GLU A 31 19.96 2.99 6.81
C GLU A 31 18.87 2.39 5.92
N ILE A 32 19.24 1.92 4.73
CA ILE A 32 18.30 1.27 3.79
C ILE A 32 17.72 0.02 4.44
N ARG A 33 18.57 -0.84 5.00
CA ARG A 33 18.13 -2.06 5.71
C ARG A 33 17.26 -1.73 6.90
N ALA A 34 17.66 -0.77 7.74
CA ALA A 34 16.83 -0.33 8.86
C ALA A 34 15.46 0.21 8.41
N ASN A 35 15.39 0.89 7.27
CA ASN A 35 14.13 1.36 6.70
C ASN A 35 13.27 0.22 6.17
N LEU A 36 13.86 -0.78 5.51
CA LEU A 36 13.18 -1.98 5.03
C LEU A 36 12.67 -2.85 6.20
N ASP A 37 13.47 -3.03 7.24
CA ASP A 37 13.14 -3.86 8.40
C ASP A 37 11.91 -3.37 9.16
N LYS A 38 11.62 -2.06 9.12
CA LYS A 38 10.37 -1.51 9.67
C LYS A 38 9.14 -2.21 9.09
N PHE A 39 9.17 -2.64 7.83
CA PHE A 39 8.04 -3.29 7.17
C PHE A 39 7.85 -4.76 7.57
N LYS A 40 8.83 -5.37 8.24
CA LYS A 40 8.71 -6.74 8.79
C LYS A 40 7.79 -6.81 10.02
N THR A 41 7.56 -5.69 10.72
CA THR A 41 6.82 -5.67 11.99
C THR A 41 5.43 -5.04 11.89
N TYR A 42 4.97 -4.65 10.69
CA TYR A 42 3.67 -3.98 10.53
C TYR A 42 2.48 -4.81 11.02
N GLY A 43 2.55 -6.14 10.86
CA GLY A 43 1.50 -7.07 11.28
C GLY A 43 1.38 -7.23 12.81
N THR A 44 2.41 -6.89 13.58
CA THR A 44 2.40 -6.98 15.05
C THR A 44 2.26 -5.62 15.74
N ARG A 45 2.27 -4.52 14.97
CA ARG A 45 2.13 -3.17 15.51
C ARG A 45 0.73 -2.96 16.10
N LYS A 46 0.68 -2.67 17.40
CA LYS A 46 -0.52 -2.16 18.06
C LYS A 46 -0.84 -0.76 17.53
N ARG A 47 -2.12 -0.51 17.27
CA ARG A 47 -2.63 0.76 16.75
C ARG A 47 -3.81 1.21 17.58
N THR A 48 -3.90 2.51 17.80
CA THR A 48 -5.08 3.18 18.36
C THR A 48 -6.13 3.40 17.28
N ASP A 49 -7.39 3.63 17.67
CA ASP A 49 -8.45 3.97 16.72
C ASP A 49 -8.14 5.25 15.92
N ASN A 50 -7.41 6.19 16.52
CA ASN A 50 -6.93 7.40 15.85
C ASN A 50 -5.91 7.06 14.74
N GLU A 51 -5.00 6.13 14.98
CA GLU A 51 -4.05 5.68 13.95
C GLU A 51 -4.76 4.98 12.79
N TYR A 52 -5.75 4.13 13.08
CA TYR A 52 -6.57 3.52 12.01
C TYR A 52 -7.32 4.56 11.20
N TYR A 53 -7.95 5.53 11.87
CA TYR A 53 -8.64 6.63 11.21
C TYR A 53 -7.71 7.46 10.33
N LEU A 54 -6.51 7.79 10.83
CA LEU A 54 -5.54 8.55 10.06
C LEU A 54 -5.09 7.80 8.80
N ILE A 55 -4.97 6.47 8.84
CA ILE A 55 -4.72 5.66 7.64
C ILE A 55 -5.90 5.77 6.67
N LEU A 56 -7.16 5.70 7.12
CA LEU A 56 -8.35 5.91 6.27
C LEU A 56 -8.32 7.27 5.55
N VAL A 57 -7.94 8.33 6.26
CA VAL A 57 -7.76 9.67 5.69
C VAL A 57 -6.70 9.66 4.61
N PHE A 58 -5.51 9.12 4.90
CA PHE A 58 -4.42 9.10 3.93
C PHE A 58 -4.74 8.28 2.69
N VAL A 59 -5.31 7.07 2.82
CA VAL A 59 -5.64 6.24 1.66
C VAL A 59 -6.72 6.89 0.79
N ALA A 60 -7.65 7.64 1.38
CA ALA A 60 -8.63 8.42 0.62
C ALA A 60 -7.94 9.51 -0.22
N PHE A 61 -6.96 10.23 0.35
CA PHE A 61 -6.16 11.20 -0.43
C PHE A 61 -5.27 10.51 -1.47
N TYR A 62 -4.59 9.41 -1.16
CA TYR A 62 -3.80 8.66 -2.14
C TYR A 62 -4.65 8.11 -3.30
N SER A 63 -5.96 7.90 -3.11
CA SER A 63 -6.87 7.45 -4.16
C SER A 63 -7.10 8.53 -5.23
N GLY A 64 -6.33 8.53 -6.31
CA GLY A 64 -6.48 9.47 -7.42
C GLY A 64 -5.59 10.72 -7.38
N PHE A 65 -4.73 10.85 -6.37
CA PHE A 65 -3.62 11.82 -6.39
C PHE A 65 -2.28 11.12 -6.57
N ARG A 66 -1.28 11.84 -7.08
CA ARG A 66 0.10 11.33 -7.09
C ARG A 66 0.58 11.19 -5.65
N ALA A 67 1.24 10.07 -5.32
CA ALA A 67 1.70 9.82 -3.96
C ALA A 67 2.58 10.97 -3.43
N ALA A 68 3.53 11.45 -4.22
CA ALA A 68 4.39 12.60 -3.85
C ALA A 68 3.59 13.86 -3.46
N THR A 69 2.48 14.15 -4.14
CA THR A 69 1.61 15.30 -3.82
C THR A 69 0.98 15.15 -2.43
N VAL A 70 0.50 13.95 -2.09
CA VAL A 70 -0.10 13.67 -0.78
C VAL A 70 0.97 13.61 0.30
N THR A 71 2.11 12.96 0.04
CA THR A 71 3.23 12.84 0.98
C THR A 71 3.78 14.20 1.40
N ALA A 72 3.95 15.13 0.45
CA ALA A 72 4.38 16.51 0.71
C ALA A 72 3.39 17.32 1.55
N LYS A 73 2.14 16.85 1.67
CA LYS A 73 1.05 17.50 2.40
C LYS A 73 0.59 16.69 3.62
N THR A 74 1.40 15.76 4.10
CA THR A 74 0.99 14.89 5.22
C THR A 74 0.74 15.66 6.52
N ASP A 75 1.56 16.66 6.83
CA ASP A 75 1.40 17.46 8.05
C ASP A 75 0.18 18.41 7.96
N ILE A 76 -0.09 18.98 6.79
CA ILE A 76 -1.30 19.79 6.58
C ILE A 76 -2.57 18.94 6.66
N ILE A 77 -2.55 17.72 6.10
CA ILE A 77 -3.67 16.77 6.19
C ILE A 77 -3.91 16.41 7.66
N LYS A 78 -2.86 16.06 8.44
CA LYS A 78 -3.00 15.74 9.87
C LYS A 78 -3.54 16.91 10.69
N ARG A 79 -3.15 18.14 10.36
CA ARG A 79 -3.65 19.36 11.02
C ARG A 79 -5.17 19.49 10.90
N HIS A 80 -5.71 19.21 9.71
CA HIS A 80 -7.16 19.26 9.45
C HIS A 80 -7.90 17.98 9.85
N PHE A 81 -7.20 16.85 10.02
CA PHE A 81 -7.80 15.57 10.41
C PHE A 81 -7.04 14.94 11.59
N PRO A 82 -7.04 15.56 12.78
CA PRO A 82 -6.16 15.15 13.88
C PRO A 82 -6.58 13.82 14.52
N ASP A 83 -7.89 13.58 14.65
CA ASP A 83 -8.46 12.37 15.24
C ASP A 83 -9.93 12.19 14.82
N TRP A 84 -10.47 10.99 15.00
CA TRP A 84 -11.82 10.69 14.52
C TRP A 84 -12.91 11.37 15.36
N LYS A 85 -12.68 11.64 16.66
CA LYS A 85 -13.70 12.26 17.53
C LYS A 85 -13.93 13.71 17.12
N THR A 86 -12.84 14.44 16.97
CA THR A 86 -12.84 15.83 16.51
C THR A 86 -13.48 15.93 15.13
N VAL A 87 -13.03 15.11 14.17
CA VAL A 87 -13.53 15.20 12.79
C VAL A 87 -14.96 14.69 12.64
N ALA A 88 -15.42 13.73 13.45
CA ALA A 88 -16.81 13.28 13.43
C ALA A 88 -17.79 14.42 13.79
N ALA A 89 -17.35 15.35 14.65
CA ALA A 89 -18.11 16.53 15.08
C ALA A 89 -18.03 17.72 14.11
N TYR A 90 -17.20 17.66 13.06
CA TYR A 90 -17.08 18.77 12.11
C TYR A 90 -18.39 19.09 11.40
N THR A 91 -18.60 20.39 11.19
CA THR A 91 -19.78 20.96 10.55
C THR A 91 -19.46 21.41 9.12
N GLU A 92 -20.41 22.08 8.47
CA GLU A 92 -20.18 22.69 7.16
C GLU A 92 -19.13 23.81 7.22
N ASP A 93 -19.10 24.59 8.31
CA ASP A 93 -18.11 25.66 8.48
C ASP A 93 -16.68 25.12 8.54
N ASP A 94 -16.49 23.94 9.15
CA ASP A 94 -15.19 23.25 9.13
C ASP A 94 -14.80 22.80 7.72
N VAL A 95 -15.74 22.29 6.93
CA VAL A 95 -15.47 21.91 5.53
C VAL A 95 -15.03 23.14 4.73
N GLN A 96 -15.74 24.26 4.86
CA GLN A 96 -15.39 25.51 4.17
C GLN A 96 -14.03 26.05 4.63
N ARG A 97 -13.75 25.99 5.94
CA ARG A 97 -12.44 26.36 6.50
C ARG A 97 -11.29 25.51 5.95
N ILE A 98 -11.48 24.20 5.81
CA ILE A 98 -10.47 23.29 5.23
C ILE A 98 -10.28 23.58 3.73
N LEU A 99 -11.37 23.83 3.00
CA LEU A 99 -11.33 24.17 1.58
C LEU A 99 -10.64 25.50 1.30
N ALA A 100 -10.76 26.46 2.21
CA ALA A 100 -10.14 27.77 2.10
C ALA A 100 -8.63 27.77 2.40
N ASP A 101 -8.08 26.68 2.96
CA ASP A 101 -6.65 26.59 3.26
C ASP A 101 -5.82 26.39 1.98
N PRO A 102 -4.95 27.35 1.59
CA PRO A 102 -4.17 27.26 0.36
C PRO A 102 -3.10 26.17 0.40
N GLU A 103 -2.71 25.70 1.60
CA GLU A 103 -1.78 24.59 1.76
C GLU A 103 -2.47 23.23 1.58
N MET A 104 -3.80 23.17 1.66
CA MET A 104 -4.55 21.91 1.64
C MET A 104 -4.75 21.37 0.22
N ILE A 105 -4.96 20.06 0.10
CA ILE A 105 -5.53 19.48 -1.12
C ILE A 105 -7.04 19.79 -1.13
N ALA A 106 -7.41 20.87 -1.80
CA ALA A 106 -8.78 21.36 -1.90
C ALA A 106 -9.66 20.45 -2.78
N HIS A 107 -10.03 19.28 -2.24
CA HIS A 107 -10.93 18.33 -2.86
C HIS A 107 -12.11 18.04 -1.94
N GLU A 108 -13.19 18.80 -2.11
CA GLU A 108 -14.38 18.76 -1.25
C GLU A 108 -14.91 17.35 -1.00
N GLY A 109 -15.09 16.55 -2.06
CA GLY A 109 -15.59 15.18 -1.92
C GLY A 109 -14.79 14.33 -0.94
N LYS A 110 -13.45 14.44 -0.94
CA LYS A 110 -12.57 13.69 -0.03
C LYS A 110 -12.56 14.24 1.38
N ILE A 111 -12.62 15.56 1.53
CA ILE A 111 -12.76 16.20 2.85
C ILE A 111 -14.04 15.68 3.50
N ARG A 112 -15.18 15.79 2.81
CA ARG A 112 -16.47 15.24 3.28
C ARG A 112 -16.41 13.73 3.52
N GLY A 113 -15.68 13.00 2.67
CA GLY A 113 -15.41 11.57 2.85
C GLY A 113 -14.68 11.27 4.17
N CYS A 114 -13.68 12.08 4.55
CA CYS A 114 -12.96 11.94 5.82
C CYS A 114 -13.86 12.17 7.03
N LEU A 115 -14.82 13.10 6.95
CA LEU A 115 -15.85 13.32 7.98
C LEU A 115 -16.79 12.13 8.10
N LYS A 116 -17.31 11.62 6.97
CA LYS A 116 -18.17 10.45 6.96
C LYS A 116 -17.46 9.20 7.51
N ASN A 117 -16.20 9.01 7.15
CA ASN A 117 -15.39 7.90 7.64
C ASN A 117 -15.10 8.05 9.15
N ALA A 118 -14.91 9.27 9.68
CA ALA A 118 -14.75 9.51 11.11
C ALA A 118 -15.99 9.10 11.91
N ARG A 119 -17.18 9.47 11.41
CA ARG A 119 -18.47 9.08 12.00
C ARG A 119 -18.67 7.55 11.96
N ARG A 120 -18.25 6.89 10.89
CA ARG A 120 -18.28 5.42 10.82
C ARG A 120 -17.33 4.76 11.82
N VAL A 121 -16.13 5.32 12.03
CA VAL A 121 -15.22 4.84 13.09
C VAL A 121 -15.89 5.01 14.47
N GLN A 122 -16.54 6.15 14.74
CA GLN A 122 -17.29 6.37 15.98
C GLN A 122 -18.37 5.31 16.22
N GLU A 123 -19.15 4.97 15.18
CA GLU A 123 -20.17 3.91 15.24
C GLU A 123 -19.55 2.55 15.60
N PHE A 124 -18.45 2.17 14.95
CA PHE A 124 -17.78 0.89 15.24
C PHE A 124 -17.16 0.84 16.63
N VAL A 125 -16.56 1.93 17.10
CA VAL A 125 -16.04 2.02 18.47
C VAL A 125 -17.17 1.85 19.49
N ALA A 126 -18.34 2.45 19.25
CA ALA A 126 -19.50 2.31 20.12
C ALA A 126 -20.08 0.87 20.12
N GLN A 127 -20.11 0.20 18.96
CA GLN A 127 -20.71 -1.13 18.82
C GLN A 127 -19.77 -2.27 19.25
N HIS A 128 -18.47 -2.15 19.00
CA HIS A 128 -17.50 -3.23 19.18
C HIS A 128 -16.48 -2.97 20.29
N GLY A 129 -16.47 -1.77 20.87
CA GLY A 129 -15.50 -1.32 21.87
C GLY A 129 -14.26 -0.64 21.29
N SER A 130 -13.85 -1.01 20.07
CA SER A 130 -12.79 -0.37 19.29
C SER A 130 -12.88 -0.74 17.82
N PHE A 131 -12.25 0.03 16.93
CA PHE A 131 -12.18 -0.33 15.53
C PHE A 131 -11.34 -1.61 15.33
N LYS A 132 -10.31 -1.82 16.15
CA LYS A 132 -9.54 -3.08 16.14
C LYS A 132 -10.43 -4.30 16.44
N GLN A 133 -11.28 -4.24 17.46
CA GLN A 133 -12.17 -5.35 17.81
C GLN A 133 -13.16 -5.67 16.68
N TYR A 134 -13.66 -4.66 15.97
CA TYR A 134 -14.42 -4.87 14.74
C TYR A 134 -13.62 -5.68 13.70
N LEU A 135 -12.35 -5.31 13.44
CA LEU A 135 -11.49 -6.03 12.50
C LEU A 135 -11.21 -7.48 12.96
N ASP A 136 -10.97 -7.67 14.25
CA ASP A 136 -10.63 -8.98 14.83
C ASP A 136 -11.79 -10.00 14.71
N ASN A 137 -13.04 -9.53 14.71
CA ASN A 137 -14.22 -10.40 14.54
C ASN A 137 -14.25 -11.17 13.21
N PHE A 138 -13.51 -10.72 12.21
CA PHE A 138 -13.40 -11.41 10.93
C PHE A 138 -12.32 -12.50 10.93
N THR A 139 -11.41 -12.51 11.91
CA THR A 139 -10.24 -13.41 11.95
C THR A 139 -9.47 -13.48 10.62
N ALA A 140 -9.25 -12.32 9.99
CA ALA A 140 -8.71 -12.20 8.62
C ALA A 140 -7.31 -12.81 8.39
N SER A 141 -6.57 -13.17 9.45
CA SER A 141 -5.29 -13.86 9.34
C SER A 141 -5.41 -15.39 9.24
N GLU A 142 -6.58 -15.96 9.56
CA GLU A 142 -6.81 -17.41 9.60
C GLU A 142 -7.12 -18.01 8.23
N SER A 143 -7.81 -17.28 7.35
CA SER A 143 -8.13 -17.75 6.02
C SER A 143 -8.19 -16.60 4.99
N PHE A 144 -8.02 -16.94 3.71
CA PHE A 144 -8.17 -15.96 2.65
C PHE A 144 -9.63 -15.53 2.44
N GLU A 145 -10.57 -16.43 2.71
CA GLU A 145 -12.00 -16.14 2.67
C GLU A 145 -12.39 -15.07 3.70
N ASN A 146 -11.95 -15.25 4.95
CA ASN A 146 -12.17 -14.29 6.04
C ASN A 146 -11.60 -12.91 5.72
N LEU A 147 -10.42 -12.89 5.10
CA LEU A 147 -9.79 -11.66 4.63
C LEU A 147 -10.62 -10.95 3.55
N LEU A 148 -11.26 -11.70 2.63
CA LEU A 148 -12.12 -11.14 1.60
C LEU A 148 -13.48 -10.67 2.16
N LEU A 149 -14.03 -11.36 3.15
CA LEU A 149 -15.24 -10.90 3.87
C LEU A 149 -14.98 -9.59 4.62
N LEU A 150 -13.81 -9.46 5.27
CA LEU A 150 -13.41 -8.20 5.88
C LEU A 150 -13.25 -7.09 4.83
N LYS A 151 -12.62 -7.41 3.69
CA LYS A 151 -12.48 -6.47 2.58
C LYS A 151 -13.85 -5.95 2.12
N GLU A 152 -14.81 -6.83 1.89
CA GLU A 152 -16.17 -6.46 1.46
C GLU A 152 -16.87 -5.59 2.51
N SER A 153 -16.75 -5.94 3.79
CA SER A 153 -17.31 -5.14 4.89
C SER A 153 -16.70 -3.74 4.96
N LEU A 154 -15.38 -3.62 4.79
CA LEU A 154 -14.68 -2.33 4.75
C LEU A 154 -15.11 -1.48 3.56
N GLU A 155 -15.27 -2.07 2.37
CA GLU A 155 -15.76 -1.38 1.17
C GLU A 155 -17.19 -0.86 1.34
N ALA A 156 -18.07 -1.65 1.97
CA ALA A 156 -19.43 -1.24 2.27
C ALA A 156 -19.50 -0.14 3.35
N ALA A 157 -18.54 -0.13 4.28
CA ALA A 157 -18.55 0.76 5.42
C ALA A 157 -18.02 2.17 5.12
N PHE A 158 -16.98 2.29 4.30
CA PHE A 158 -16.20 3.52 4.16
C PHE A 158 -16.25 4.10 2.75
N VAL A 159 -16.24 5.43 2.65
CA VAL A 159 -16.16 6.15 1.38
C VAL A 159 -14.71 6.30 0.95
N TYR A 160 -14.45 6.27 -0.35
CA TYR A 160 -13.11 6.26 -0.96
C TYR A 160 -12.26 5.04 -0.58
N LEU A 161 -12.88 3.96 -0.09
CA LEU A 161 -12.21 2.71 0.28
C LEU A 161 -12.60 1.56 -0.66
N GLY A 162 -12.77 1.81 -1.96
CA GLY A 162 -13.12 0.79 -2.96
C GLY A 162 -11.93 0.31 -3.80
N GLY A 163 -12.04 -0.87 -4.43
CA GLY A 163 -11.10 -1.34 -5.45
C GLY A 163 -9.69 -1.55 -4.90
N VAL A 164 -8.68 -0.88 -5.46
CA VAL A 164 -7.28 -0.98 -4.95
C VAL A 164 -7.12 -0.34 -3.57
N THR A 165 -7.98 0.63 -3.20
CA THR A 165 -7.80 1.42 -1.99
C THR A 165 -8.11 0.65 -0.70
N VAL A 166 -9.05 -0.30 -0.72
CA VAL A 166 -9.26 -1.18 0.45
C VAL A 166 -8.03 -2.05 0.71
N TYR A 167 -7.41 -2.59 -0.34
CA TYR A 167 -6.16 -3.34 -0.19
C TYR A 167 -5.04 -2.45 0.36
N HIS A 168 -4.97 -1.18 -0.04
CA HIS A 168 -4.01 -0.23 0.51
C HIS A 168 -4.18 -0.07 2.02
N PHE A 169 -5.41 0.18 2.48
CA PHE A 169 -5.71 0.27 3.90
C PHE A 169 -5.33 -1.01 4.64
N MET A 170 -5.80 -2.17 4.16
CA MET A 170 -5.53 -3.47 4.76
C MET A 170 -4.03 -3.76 4.88
N THR A 171 -3.26 -3.47 3.83
CA THR A 171 -1.79 -3.60 3.83
C THR A 171 -1.14 -2.65 4.87
N ASP A 172 -1.59 -1.40 4.99
CA ASP A 172 -1.02 -0.41 5.91
C ASP A 172 -1.36 -0.68 7.38
N ILE A 173 -2.49 -1.33 7.65
CA ILE A 173 -2.84 -1.79 9.00
C ILE A 173 -2.18 -3.13 9.37
N GLY A 174 -1.47 -3.76 8.43
CA GLY A 174 -0.67 -4.96 8.68
C GLY A 174 -1.37 -6.29 8.45
N LEU A 175 -2.50 -6.31 7.74
CA LEU A 175 -3.15 -7.58 7.35
C LEU A 175 -2.32 -8.32 6.29
N PRO A 176 -2.45 -9.65 6.18
CA PRO A 176 -1.67 -10.47 5.24
C PRO A 176 -2.21 -10.38 3.80
N VAL A 177 -2.28 -9.15 3.27
CA VAL A 177 -2.67 -8.85 1.90
C VAL A 177 -1.67 -7.90 1.23
N LEU A 178 -1.44 -8.14 -0.06
CA LEU A 178 -0.65 -7.27 -0.91
C LEU A 178 -1.57 -6.22 -1.55
N LYS A 179 -1.08 -4.99 -1.71
CA LYS A 179 -1.82 -3.94 -2.42
C LYS A 179 -1.56 -4.08 -3.93
N PRO A 180 -2.55 -4.46 -4.75
CA PRO A 180 -2.35 -4.71 -6.18
C PRO A 180 -2.35 -3.39 -6.95
N ASP A 181 -1.34 -2.53 -6.71
CA ASP A 181 -1.22 -1.27 -7.42
C ASP A 181 -0.62 -1.44 -8.83
N ARG A 182 -0.53 -0.33 -9.57
CA ARG A 182 0.00 -0.33 -10.94
C ARG A 182 1.47 -0.77 -11.03
N VAL A 183 2.26 -0.63 -9.96
CA VAL A 183 3.65 -1.09 -9.92
C VAL A 183 3.66 -2.61 -9.82
N MET A 184 2.93 -3.16 -8.85
CA MET A 184 2.81 -4.60 -8.63
C MET A 184 2.23 -5.32 -9.85
N CYS A 185 1.10 -4.82 -10.37
CA CYS A 185 0.45 -5.41 -11.54
C CYS A 185 1.36 -5.41 -12.77
N ARG A 186 2.09 -4.33 -13.02
CA ARG A 186 3.04 -4.24 -14.14
C ARG A 186 4.20 -5.21 -13.98
N ILE A 187 4.85 -5.26 -12.80
CA ILE A 187 5.98 -6.18 -12.55
C ILE A 187 5.52 -7.62 -12.72
N PHE A 188 4.41 -8.01 -12.12
CA PHE A 188 3.92 -9.39 -12.17
C PHE A 188 3.45 -9.79 -13.57
N LYS A 189 2.82 -8.89 -14.32
CA LYS A 189 2.54 -9.12 -15.75
C LYS A 189 3.82 -9.34 -16.55
N ARG A 190 4.84 -8.50 -16.35
CA ARG A 190 6.13 -8.63 -17.05
C ARG A 190 6.88 -9.90 -16.68
N LEU A 191 6.70 -10.44 -15.47
CA LEU A 191 7.19 -11.76 -15.07
C LEU A 191 6.34 -12.93 -15.60
N GLY A 192 5.24 -12.64 -16.32
CA GLY A 192 4.34 -13.66 -16.84
C GLY A 192 3.44 -14.31 -15.78
N LEU A 193 3.28 -13.68 -14.63
CA LEU A 193 2.39 -14.13 -13.56
C LEU A 193 0.93 -13.71 -13.77
N LEU A 194 0.72 -12.68 -14.59
CA LEU A 194 -0.59 -12.12 -14.96
C LEU A 194 -0.74 -12.10 -16.48
N GLU A 195 -1.97 -12.30 -16.97
CA GLU A 195 -2.33 -12.09 -18.37
C GLU A 195 -2.46 -10.58 -18.68
N ASN A 196 -3.03 -9.79 -17.76
CA ASN A 196 -3.13 -8.33 -17.88
C ASN A 196 -3.02 -7.63 -16.52
N GLU A 197 -2.90 -6.31 -16.51
CA GLU A 197 -2.65 -5.51 -15.30
C GLU A 197 -3.93 -5.27 -14.46
N ASP A 198 -5.11 -5.66 -14.96
CA ASP A 198 -6.40 -5.46 -14.27
C ASP A 198 -6.77 -6.64 -13.36
N GLN A 199 -5.95 -7.70 -13.33
CA GLN A 199 -6.17 -8.90 -12.51
C GLN A 199 -5.74 -8.69 -11.05
N LEU A 200 -6.46 -7.84 -10.33
CA LEU A 200 -6.14 -7.44 -8.96
C LEU A 200 -6.05 -8.63 -8.00
N LEU A 201 -7.06 -9.52 -8.01
CA LEU A 201 -7.07 -10.70 -7.14
C LEU A 201 -5.89 -11.64 -7.43
N LYS A 202 -5.58 -11.85 -8.72
CA LYS A 202 -4.42 -12.66 -9.11
C LYS A 202 -3.12 -12.03 -8.60
N THR A 203 -3.00 -10.70 -8.69
CA THR A 203 -1.84 -9.96 -8.15
C THR A 203 -1.69 -10.17 -6.64
N VAL A 204 -2.78 -10.10 -5.88
CA VAL A 204 -2.79 -10.41 -4.43
C VAL A 204 -2.30 -11.84 -4.16
N LEU A 205 -2.83 -12.83 -4.91
CA LEU A 205 -2.43 -14.23 -4.76
C LEU A 205 -0.94 -14.45 -5.07
N GLN A 206 -0.40 -13.80 -6.09
CA GLN A 206 1.03 -13.85 -6.40
C GLN A 206 1.88 -13.26 -5.28
N GLY A 207 1.45 -12.14 -4.68
CA GLY A 207 2.09 -11.56 -3.50
C GLY A 207 2.16 -12.54 -2.32
N ARG A 208 1.08 -13.29 -2.07
CA ARG A 208 1.05 -14.33 -1.03
C ARG A 208 2.04 -15.46 -1.31
N LYS A 209 2.18 -15.90 -2.56
CA LYS A 209 3.18 -16.92 -2.96
C LYS A 209 4.61 -16.45 -2.75
N PHE A 210 4.91 -15.17 -3.02
CA PHE A 210 6.21 -14.58 -2.67
C PHE A 210 6.44 -14.58 -1.15
N ALA A 211 5.44 -14.19 -0.36
CA ALA A 211 5.54 -14.19 1.10
C ALA A 211 5.77 -15.61 1.65
N GLU A 212 5.01 -16.60 1.17
CA GLU A 212 5.16 -18.01 1.54
C GLU A 212 6.54 -18.56 1.17
N ALA A 213 6.99 -18.35 -0.07
CA ALA A 213 8.26 -18.89 -0.55
C ALA A 213 9.49 -18.28 0.17
N THR A 214 9.40 -17.04 0.62
CA THR A 214 10.50 -16.32 1.29
C THR A 214 10.44 -16.41 2.81
N GLY A 215 9.26 -16.70 3.38
CA GLY A 215 9.01 -16.57 4.81
C GLY A 215 8.91 -15.12 5.31
N HIS A 216 8.91 -14.13 4.41
CA HIS A 216 8.78 -12.73 4.79
C HIS A 216 7.32 -12.29 4.91
N PRO A 217 7.01 -11.32 5.81
CA PRO A 217 5.70 -10.69 5.86
C PRO A 217 5.34 -10.07 4.51
N ILE A 218 4.07 -10.18 4.10
CA ILE A 218 3.63 -9.67 2.78
C ILE A 218 3.85 -8.16 2.61
N ARG A 219 3.85 -7.39 3.70
CA ARG A 219 4.17 -5.95 3.68
C ARG A 219 5.64 -5.70 3.29
N TYR A 220 6.54 -6.59 3.68
CA TYR A 220 7.94 -6.57 3.25
C TYR A 220 8.07 -6.88 1.76
N ILE A 221 7.31 -7.89 1.29
CA ILE A 221 7.26 -8.22 -0.15
C ILE A 221 6.79 -7.00 -0.96
N ASP A 222 5.69 -6.39 -0.54
CA ASP A 222 5.08 -5.23 -1.18
C ASP A 222 6.07 -4.06 -1.28
N ILE A 223 6.71 -3.65 -0.17
CA ILE A 223 7.60 -2.48 -0.21
C ILE A 223 8.84 -2.68 -1.07
N VAL A 224 9.40 -3.89 -1.11
CA VAL A 224 10.59 -4.19 -1.93
C VAL A 224 10.26 -4.06 -3.42
N PHE A 225 9.17 -4.67 -3.88
CA PHE A 225 8.74 -4.54 -5.28
C PHE A 225 8.29 -3.13 -5.64
N VAL A 226 7.57 -2.45 -4.74
CA VAL A 226 7.18 -1.05 -4.93
C VAL A 226 8.42 -0.18 -5.08
N ALA A 227 9.41 -0.31 -4.19
CA ALA A 227 10.66 0.46 -4.25
C ALA A 227 11.45 0.18 -5.54
N TYR A 228 11.45 -1.07 -6.01
CA TYR A 228 12.10 -1.47 -7.25
C TYR A 228 11.44 -0.88 -8.52
N GLY A 229 10.12 -0.70 -8.51
CA GLY A 229 9.34 -0.31 -9.69
C GLY A 229 8.66 1.06 -9.62
N GLN A 230 8.84 1.83 -8.55
CA GLN A 230 8.34 3.21 -8.44
C GLN A 230 9.38 4.22 -8.95
N MET A 231 8.93 5.43 -9.30
CA MET A 231 9.80 6.43 -9.94
C MET A 231 11.05 6.72 -9.13
N GLN A 232 10.93 7.01 -7.84
CA GLN A 232 12.07 7.28 -6.97
C GLN A 232 11.71 6.91 -5.53
N SER A 233 12.73 6.77 -4.69
CA SER A 233 12.57 6.61 -3.24
C SER A 233 13.77 7.16 -2.49
N GLU A 234 13.61 8.33 -1.88
CA GLU A 234 14.64 8.92 -1.02
C GLU A 234 14.93 8.04 0.21
N VAL A 235 13.90 7.39 0.76
CA VAL A 235 13.98 6.48 1.92
C VAL A 235 14.94 5.31 1.64
N PHE A 236 15.01 4.86 0.40
CA PHE A 236 15.85 3.73 -0.02
C PHE A 236 17.02 4.13 -0.92
N GLY A 237 17.29 5.43 -1.09
CA GLY A 237 18.40 5.92 -1.94
C GLY A 237 18.22 5.62 -3.44
N ILE A 238 16.98 5.47 -3.91
CA ILE A 238 16.64 5.13 -5.30
C ILE A 238 16.32 6.40 -6.09
N PRO A 239 17.24 6.92 -6.92
CA PRO A 239 16.99 8.14 -7.69
C PRO A 239 16.01 7.87 -8.85
N GLU A 240 16.04 6.66 -9.40
CA GLU A 240 15.15 6.23 -10.46
C GLU A 240 14.92 4.71 -10.38
N GLY A 241 13.65 4.26 -10.35
CA GLY A 241 13.31 2.84 -10.31
C GLY A 241 13.62 2.08 -11.61
N ILE A 242 13.68 0.75 -11.53
CA ILE A 242 14.08 -0.11 -12.65
C ILE A 242 12.88 -0.44 -13.56
N CYS A 243 11.83 -1.01 -12.98
CA CYS A 243 10.71 -1.56 -13.75
C CYS A 243 9.60 -0.53 -13.96
N LEU A 244 9.93 0.70 -14.39
CA LEU A 244 8.97 1.78 -14.66
C LEU A 244 8.12 1.50 -15.91
N LYS A 245 7.20 2.42 -16.27
CA LYS A 245 6.45 2.32 -17.53
C LYS A 245 7.39 2.18 -18.73
N THR A 246 8.45 2.98 -18.75
CA THR A 246 9.65 2.80 -19.59
C THR A 246 10.74 2.17 -18.73
N PRO A 247 10.98 0.85 -18.82
CA PRO A 247 11.88 0.16 -17.91
C PRO A 247 13.36 0.30 -18.32
N ARG A 248 14.25 0.30 -17.32
CA ARG A 248 15.69 0.22 -17.50
C ARG A 248 16.14 -1.24 -17.56
N CYS A 249 15.77 -1.94 -18.64
CA CYS A 249 16.00 -3.39 -18.76
C CYS A 249 17.48 -3.80 -18.74
N SER A 250 18.41 -2.92 -19.13
CA SER A 250 19.87 -3.17 -19.01
C SER A 250 20.31 -3.36 -17.57
N ASP A 251 19.63 -2.70 -16.63
CA ASP A 251 19.98 -2.65 -15.22
C ASP A 251 19.06 -3.57 -14.38
N CYS A 252 18.22 -4.36 -15.05
CA CYS A 252 17.24 -5.22 -14.40
C CYS A 252 17.88 -6.54 -13.96
N SER A 253 18.08 -6.69 -12.66
CA SER A 253 18.65 -7.90 -12.03
C SER A 253 17.87 -9.19 -12.29
N ILE A 254 16.59 -9.10 -12.64
CA ILE A 254 15.69 -10.24 -12.93
C ILE A 254 15.31 -10.34 -14.41
N LYS A 255 16.09 -9.74 -15.32
CA LYS A 255 15.81 -9.74 -16.76
C LYS A 255 15.64 -11.15 -17.34
N SER A 256 16.40 -12.13 -16.87
CA SER A 256 16.32 -13.53 -17.32
C SER A 256 14.97 -14.21 -17.03
N TYR A 257 14.22 -13.73 -16.03
CA TYR A 257 12.88 -14.22 -15.69
C TYR A 257 11.76 -13.40 -16.35
N CYS A 258 12.11 -12.31 -17.04
CA CYS A 258 11.16 -11.34 -17.55
C CYS A 258 10.67 -11.74 -18.94
N LYS A 259 9.35 -11.70 -19.15
CA LYS A 259 8.67 -11.89 -20.45
C LYS A 259 8.35 -10.56 -21.15
N TYR A 260 8.90 -9.45 -20.68
CA TYR A 260 8.70 -8.14 -21.30
C TYR A 260 9.65 -7.96 -22.48
N GLU A 261 9.09 -7.81 -23.66
CA GLU A 261 9.81 -7.43 -24.87
C GLU A 261 9.63 -5.91 -25.10
N PRO A 262 10.71 -5.12 -25.10
CA PRO A 262 10.64 -3.71 -25.47
C PRO A 262 10.09 -3.58 -26.89
N ARG A 263 9.14 -2.66 -27.12
CA ARG A 263 8.51 -2.50 -28.45
C ARG A 263 9.45 -1.97 -29.54
N TYR A 264 10.67 -1.59 -29.20
CA TYR A 264 11.74 -1.25 -30.14
C TYR A 264 13.07 -1.59 -29.48
N ALA A 265 13.75 -2.60 -30.01
CA ALA A 265 15.17 -2.85 -29.78
C ALA A 265 15.98 -2.09 -30.84
#